data_AF-A0A5M9JDU4-F1
#
_entry.id   AF-A0A5M9JDU4-F1
#
_cell.length_a   1.000
_cell.length_b   1.000
_cell.length_c   1.000
_cell.angle_alpha   90.00
_cell.angle_beta   90.00
_cell.angle_gamma   90.00
#
_symmetry.space_group_name_H-M   'P 1'
#
loop_
_entity.id
_entity.type
_entity.pdbx_description
1 polymer ?
#
loop_
_entity_poly.entity_id
_entity_poly.type
_entity_poly.pdbx_seq_one_letter_code
_entity_poly.pdbx_strand_id
1 'polypeptide(L)'
;MGNIDLNAMYKITTSERMLQNLAVEYEKMADPRLPACSRKAGSLLETCCTIMDLKGVGITKVPSVYAYVKQASGMSQNYYPERLGKLYLINAPWGFSTVFGVVKGWLDPITVEKIHVLGTGYQKELLAQVPKENLPKIFGGSCDCKGGCALSDEGPWTDPAWAKPPKWASAEKANGEQAVINTENVNPGTVPTETTAPAPVPSEEGVQAPVAQ
;
A
#
# COMPACT_ATOMS: atom_id res chain seq x y z
N MET A 1 0.04 -1.44 -9.48
CA MET A 1 -0.87 -0.26 -9.52
C MET A 1 -1.43 0.04 -10.90
N GLY A 2 -0.75 -0.24 -12.01
CA GLY A 2 -1.24 0.20 -13.32
C GLY A 2 -2.44 -0.52 -13.93
N ASN A 3 -2.90 -1.63 -13.35
CA ASN A 3 -4.17 -2.26 -13.69
C ASN A 3 -5.31 -1.94 -12.69
N ILE A 4 -5.12 -0.97 -11.78
CA ILE A 4 -6.16 -0.61 -10.81
C ILE A 4 -7.25 0.20 -11.53
N ASP A 5 -8.45 -0.35 -11.58
CA ASP A 5 -9.66 0.39 -11.93
C ASP A 5 -10.32 0.87 -10.62
N LEU A 6 -10.07 2.13 -10.26
CA LEU A 6 -10.66 2.73 -9.06
C LEU A 6 -12.19 2.74 -9.10
N ASN A 7 -12.81 2.86 -10.28
CA ASN A 7 -14.26 2.87 -10.39
C ASN A 7 -14.84 1.49 -10.11
N ALA A 8 -14.20 0.43 -10.58
CA ALA A 8 -14.58 -0.94 -10.25
C ALA A 8 -14.31 -1.25 -8.76
N MET A 9 -13.18 -0.75 -8.25
CA MET A 9 -12.77 -0.96 -6.87
C MET A 9 -13.71 -0.25 -5.88
N TYR A 10 -14.11 0.99 -6.14
CA TYR A 10 -15.07 1.73 -5.30
C TYR A 10 -16.49 1.16 -5.33
N LYS A 11 -16.81 0.24 -6.25
CA LYS A 11 -18.07 -0.53 -6.19
C LYS A 11 -18.04 -1.64 -5.12
N ILE A 12 -16.86 -2.07 -4.69
CA ILE A 12 -16.70 -3.23 -3.79
C ILE A 12 -15.93 -2.89 -2.49
N THR A 13 -15.26 -1.74 -2.42
CA THR A 13 -14.53 -1.28 -1.25
C THR A 13 -14.54 0.25 -1.15
N THR A 14 -14.07 0.79 -0.04
CA THR A 14 -13.96 2.24 0.21
C THR A 14 -12.50 2.62 0.47
N SER A 15 -12.18 3.92 0.36
CA SER A 15 -10.86 4.44 0.73
C SER A 15 -10.49 4.10 2.17
N GLU A 16 -11.45 4.20 3.09
CA GLU A 16 -11.29 3.82 4.50
C GLU A 16 -10.95 2.34 4.67
N ARG A 17 -11.69 1.43 4.03
CA ARG A 17 -11.38 -0.01 4.07
C ARG A 17 -10.01 -0.32 3.51
N MET A 18 -9.58 0.38 2.46
CA MET A 18 -8.24 0.23 1.91
C MET A 18 -7.14 0.74 2.86
N LEU A 19 -7.38 1.85 3.56
CA LEU A 19 -6.45 2.37 4.57
C LEU A 19 -6.37 1.44 5.77
N GLN A 20 -7.51 0.90 6.23
CA GLN A 20 -7.55 -0.09 7.29
C GLN A 20 -6.81 -1.37 6.89
N ASN A 21 -7.00 -1.84 5.65
CA ASN A 21 -6.24 -2.99 5.14
C ASN A 21 -4.74 -2.69 5.11
N LEU A 22 -4.33 -1.48 4.72
CA LEU A 22 -2.94 -1.06 4.77
C LEU A 22 -2.39 -1.06 6.21
N ALA A 23 -3.17 -0.59 7.20
CA ALA A 23 -2.80 -0.66 8.60
C ALA A 23 -2.64 -2.12 9.08
N VAL A 24 -3.56 -3.02 8.72
CA VAL A 24 -3.44 -4.46 9.02
C VAL A 24 -2.16 -5.05 8.42
N GLU A 25 -1.80 -4.67 7.19
CA GLU A 25 -0.56 -5.13 6.58
C GLU A 25 0.69 -4.57 7.26
N TYR A 26 0.65 -3.34 7.77
CA TYR A 26 1.70 -2.79 8.62
C TYR A 26 1.85 -3.54 9.95
N GLU A 27 0.74 -3.89 10.61
CA GLU A 27 0.76 -4.68 11.85
C GLU A 27 1.32 -6.09 11.59
N LYS A 28 0.88 -6.77 10.53
CA LYS A 28 1.46 -8.06 10.14
C LYS A 28 2.94 -7.96 9.79
N MET A 29 3.34 -6.87 9.14
CA MET A 29 4.74 -6.61 8.85
C MET A 29 5.55 -6.49 10.15
N ALA A 30 5.05 -5.73 11.13
CA ALA A 30 5.68 -5.60 12.44
C ALA A 30 5.70 -6.93 13.21
N ASP A 31 4.63 -7.73 13.13
CA ASP A 31 4.51 -9.05 13.75
C ASP A 31 3.49 -9.92 12.99
N PRO A 32 3.90 -11.02 12.33
CA PRO A 32 5.14 -11.78 12.57
C PRO A 32 6.28 -11.59 11.55
N ARG A 33 6.12 -10.77 10.49
CA ARG A 33 7.06 -10.80 9.35
C ARG A 33 8.48 -10.36 9.71
N LEU A 34 8.67 -9.14 10.21
CA LEU A 34 9.99 -8.59 10.55
C LEU A 34 10.74 -9.43 11.62
N PRO A 35 10.09 -9.92 12.70
CA PRO A 35 10.72 -10.83 13.65
C PRO A 35 11.22 -12.14 13.02
N ALA A 36 10.44 -12.75 12.13
CA ALA A 36 10.84 -13.98 11.45
C ALA A 36 12.03 -13.72 10.50
N CYS A 37 11.97 -12.61 9.74
CA CYS A 37 13.07 -12.18 8.88
C CYS A 37 14.35 -11.90 9.69
N SER A 38 14.23 -11.24 10.85
CA SER A 38 15.37 -10.95 11.73
C SER A 38 16.04 -12.24 12.24
N ARG A 39 15.26 -13.25 12.60
CA ARG A 39 15.80 -14.56 13.03
C ARG A 39 16.55 -15.25 11.90
N LYS A 40 15.99 -15.24 10.69
CA LYS A 40 16.63 -15.84 9.51
C LYS A 40 17.92 -15.11 9.11
N ALA A 41 17.93 -13.78 9.20
CA ALA A 41 19.09 -12.97 8.84
C ALA A 41 20.20 -12.98 9.92
N GLY A 42 19.85 -13.29 11.18
CA GLY A 42 20.77 -13.21 12.31
C GLY A 42 21.04 -11.77 12.79
N SER A 43 20.32 -10.79 12.25
CA SER A 43 20.41 -9.38 12.62
C SER A 43 19.02 -8.74 12.68
N LEU A 44 18.90 -7.63 13.38
CA LEU A 44 17.63 -6.90 13.46
C LEU A 44 17.27 -6.33 12.08
N LEU A 45 16.06 -6.66 11.60
CA LEU A 45 15.45 -6.08 10.41
C LEU A 45 14.19 -5.33 10.83
N GLU A 46 14.16 -4.03 10.56
CA GLU A 46 13.08 -3.12 11.00
C GLU A 46 12.29 -2.51 9.85
N THR A 47 12.78 -2.68 8.63
CA THR A 47 12.31 -2.03 7.41
C THR A 47 11.86 -3.01 6.34
N CYS A 48 11.01 -2.55 5.43
CA CYS A 48 10.58 -3.30 4.25
C CYS A 48 11.17 -2.75 2.93
N CYS A 49 11.17 -3.62 1.92
CA CYS A 49 11.47 -3.27 0.54
C CYS A 49 10.18 -3.40 -0.28
N THR A 50 9.69 -2.28 -0.80
CA THR A 50 8.43 -2.23 -1.56
C THR A 50 8.73 -2.09 -3.05
N ILE A 51 8.06 -2.90 -3.88
CA ILE A 51 8.13 -2.80 -5.34
C ILE A 51 6.72 -2.46 -5.85
N MET A 52 6.58 -1.36 -6.57
CA MET A 52 5.31 -0.87 -7.08
C MET A 52 5.35 -0.79 -8.61
N ASP A 53 4.55 -1.62 -9.26
CA ASP A 53 4.45 -1.64 -10.73
C ASP A 53 3.45 -0.59 -11.25
N LEU A 54 3.97 0.36 -12.03
CA LEU A 54 3.22 1.44 -12.66
C LEU A 54 2.84 1.14 -14.12
N LYS A 55 3.13 -0.06 -14.63
CA LYS A 55 2.74 -0.46 -15.99
C LYS A 55 1.23 -0.38 -16.18
N GLY A 56 0.78 0.50 -17.08
CA GLY A 56 -0.64 0.75 -17.35
C GLY A 56 -1.25 1.94 -16.59
N VAL A 57 -0.51 2.56 -15.67
CA VAL A 57 -0.92 3.83 -15.05
C VAL A 57 -0.87 4.92 -16.12
N GLY A 58 -2.04 5.36 -16.58
CA GLY A 58 -2.15 6.58 -17.38
C GLY A 58 -1.93 7.79 -16.50
N ILE A 59 -1.07 8.74 -16.90
CA ILE A 59 -0.77 9.97 -16.14
C ILE A 59 -2.06 10.75 -15.82
N THR A 60 -3.07 10.68 -16.70
CA THR A 60 -4.39 11.28 -16.51
C THR A 60 -5.20 10.69 -15.36
N LYS A 61 -4.92 9.44 -14.97
CA LYS A 61 -5.58 8.75 -13.83
C LYS A 61 -4.84 8.95 -12.51
N VAL A 62 -3.67 9.56 -12.52
CA VAL A 62 -2.88 9.76 -11.29
C VAL A 62 -3.54 10.76 -10.33
N PRO A 63 -4.15 11.88 -10.79
CA PRO A 63 -4.83 12.80 -9.88
C PRO A 63 -5.93 12.15 -9.04
N SER A 64 -6.63 11.14 -9.55
CA SER A 64 -7.72 10.48 -8.81
C SER A 64 -7.22 9.58 -7.66
N VAL A 65 -5.95 9.18 -7.65
CA VAL A 65 -5.35 8.44 -6.52
C VAL A 65 -4.65 9.34 -5.50
N TYR A 66 -4.45 10.63 -5.79
CA TYR A 66 -3.69 11.54 -4.93
C TYR A 66 -4.24 11.63 -3.50
N ALA A 67 -5.57 11.68 -3.35
CA ALA A 67 -6.18 11.72 -2.03
C ALA A 67 -5.82 10.48 -1.19
N TYR A 68 -5.96 9.28 -1.78
CA TYR A 68 -5.60 8.03 -1.11
C TYR A 68 -4.11 7.95 -0.81
N VAL A 69 -3.25 8.29 -1.77
CA VAL A 69 -1.79 8.28 -1.60
C VAL A 69 -1.37 9.25 -0.48
N LYS A 70 -1.97 10.44 -0.42
CA LYS A 70 -1.70 11.42 0.64
C LYS A 70 -2.11 10.89 2.01
N GLN A 71 -3.28 10.27 2.13
CA GLN A 71 -3.74 9.65 3.38
C GLN A 71 -2.85 8.48 3.81
N ALA A 72 -2.53 7.57 2.88
CA ALA A 72 -1.64 6.44 3.14
C ALA A 72 -0.22 6.91 3.54
N SER A 73 0.28 7.97 2.90
CA SER A 73 1.57 8.59 3.23
C SER A 73 1.55 9.22 4.62
N GLY A 74 0.47 9.92 4.98
CA GLY A 74 0.30 10.50 6.31
C GLY A 74 0.24 9.42 7.40
N MET A 75 -0.53 8.35 7.17
CA MET A 75 -0.61 7.22 8.09
C MET A 75 0.77 6.55 8.29
N SER A 76 1.49 6.31 7.19
CA SER A 76 2.81 5.66 7.22
C SER A 76 3.83 6.52 7.98
N GLN A 77 3.88 7.83 7.71
CA GLN A 77 4.84 8.73 8.36
C GLN A 77 4.53 8.96 9.84
N ASN A 78 3.24 9.11 10.22
CA ASN A 78 2.86 9.48 11.58
C ASN A 78 2.80 8.29 12.55
N TYR A 79 2.39 7.10 12.08
CA TYR A 79 2.18 5.94 12.94
C TYR A 79 3.21 4.82 12.74
N TYR A 80 3.85 4.77 11.56
CA TYR A 80 4.83 3.75 11.21
C TYR A 80 6.15 4.38 10.70
N PRO A 81 6.76 5.32 11.46
CA PRO A 81 7.97 5.99 11.02
C PRO A 81 9.11 4.98 10.81
N GLU A 82 10.00 5.31 9.88
CA GLU A 82 11.21 4.51 9.57
C GLU A 82 10.94 3.04 9.23
N ARG A 83 9.73 2.68 8.79
CA ARG A 83 9.41 1.32 8.33
C ARG A 83 9.76 1.07 6.87
N LEU A 84 9.88 2.12 6.05
CA LEU A 84 10.31 1.99 4.68
C LEU A 84 11.85 1.96 4.61
N GLY A 85 12.40 0.92 4.00
CA GLY A 85 13.83 0.81 3.69
C GLY A 85 14.14 1.22 2.26
N LYS A 86 13.44 0.62 1.29
CA LYS A 86 13.54 0.98 -0.14
C LYS A 86 12.19 0.90 -0.83
N LEU A 87 11.91 1.81 -1.76
CA LEU A 87 10.72 1.80 -2.62
C LEU A 87 11.14 1.85 -4.08
N TYR A 88 10.81 0.82 -4.86
CA TYR A 88 11.05 0.78 -6.29
C TYR A 88 9.74 1.01 -7.06
N LEU A 89 9.67 2.12 -7.80
CA LEU A 89 8.59 2.39 -8.74
C LEU A 89 9.03 1.93 -10.13
N ILE A 90 8.50 0.81 -10.63
CA ILE A 90 8.93 0.20 -11.89
C ILE A 90 7.93 0.44 -13.02
N ASN A 91 8.39 0.35 -14.26
CA ASN A 91 7.58 0.68 -15.45
C ASN A 91 6.96 2.09 -15.37
N ALA A 92 7.70 3.03 -14.77
CA ALA A 92 7.24 4.41 -14.67
C ALA A 92 7.06 5.00 -16.09
N PRO A 93 5.88 5.57 -16.42
CA PRO A 93 5.65 6.14 -17.75
C PRO A 93 6.56 7.34 -18.00
N TRP A 94 6.88 7.58 -19.28
CA TRP A 94 7.58 8.80 -19.70
C TRP A 94 6.71 10.01 -19.33
N GLY A 95 7.16 10.81 -18.36
CA GLY A 95 6.38 11.89 -17.73
C GLY A 95 6.01 11.67 -16.26
N PHE A 96 6.27 10.49 -15.69
CA PHE A 96 6.05 10.22 -14.26
C PHE A 96 6.92 11.12 -13.35
N SER A 97 8.03 11.64 -13.84
CA SER A 97 8.87 12.59 -13.10
C SER A 97 8.11 13.84 -12.64
N THR A 98 7.19 14.36 -13.45
CA THR A 98 6.34 15.50 -13.10
C THR A 98 5.36 15.15 -11.98
N VAL A 99 4.71 13.99 -12.10
CA VAL A 99 3.82 13.44 -11.05
C VAL A 99 4.59 13.26 -9.75
N PHE A 100 5.77 12.65 -9.82
CA PHE A 100 6.60 12.40 -8.66
C PHE A 100 7.05 13.70 -7.99
N GLY A 101 7.29 14.77 -8.77
CA GLY A 101 7.55 16.11 -8.22
C GLY A 101 6.44 16.61 -7.28
N VAL A 102 5.18 16.34 -7.60
CA VAL A 102 4.04 16.69 -6.73
C VAL A 102 4.02 15.79 -5.48
N VAL A 103 4.17 14.47 -5.67
CA VAL A 103 4.14 13.50 -4.57
C VAL A 103 5.28 13.71 -3.57
N LYS A 104 6.47 14.12 -4.03
CA LYS A 104 7.61 14.46 -3.17
C LYS A 104 7.27 15.54 -2.15
N GLY A 105 6.37 16.48 -2.47
CA GLY A 105 5.95 17.52 -1.53
C GLY A 105 5.14 17.00 -0.33
N TRP A 106 4.69 15.74 -0.36
CA TRP A 106 3.92 15.10 0.71
C TRP A 106 4.73 14.10 1.53
N LEU A 107 5.96 13.83 1.10
CA LEU A 107 6.85 12.85 1.70
C LEU A 107 8.01 13.58 2.37
N ASP A 108 8.42 13.10 3.53
CA ASP A 108 9.64 13.58 4.16
C ASP A 108 10.88 13.32 3.26
N PRO A 109 11.94 14.15 3.37
CA PRO A 109 13.13 14.02 2.51
C PRO A 109 13.81 12.65 2.58
N ILE A 110 13.84 12.01 3.76
CA ILE A 110 14.48 10.72 3.98
C ILE A 110 13.70 9.63 3.22
N THR A 111 12.37 9.69 3.26
CA THR A 111 11.52 8.82 2.46
C THR A 111 11.77 9.03 0.97
N VAL A 112 11.91 10.27 0.49
CA VAL A 112 12.20 10.55 -0.94
C VAL A 112 13.52 9.93 -1.39
N GLU A 113 14.56 9.96 -0.55
CA GLU A 113 15.87 9.35 -0.86
C GLU A 113 15.79 7.83 -1.01
N LYS A 114 14.82 7.18 -0.36
CA LYS A 114 14.57 5.74 -0.44
C LYS A 114 13.81 5.33 -1.72
N ILE A 115 13.34 6.28 -2.53
CA ILE A 115 12.51 6.01 -3.73
C ILE A 115 13.38 5.94 -4.99
N HIS A 116 13.28 4.81 -5.69
CA HIS A 116 13.92 4.55 -6.96
C HIS A 116 12.88 4.47 -8.08
N VAL A 117 12.85 5.47 -8.96
CA VAL A 117 11.96 5.51 -10.13
C VAL A 117 12.66 4.88 -11.33
N LEU A 118 12.14 3.76 -11.81
CA LEU A 118 12.72 2.96 -12.88
C LEU A 118 11.77 2.84 -14.07
N GLY A 119 12.33 2.92 -15.28
CA GLY A 119 11.62 2.67 -16.55
C GLY A 119 11.38 1.17 -16.78
N THR A 120 11.44 0.73 -18.05
CA THR A 120 11.19 -0.68 -18.43
C THR A 120 12.38 -1.62 -18.19
N GLY A 121 13.60 -1.09 -18.06
CA GLY A 121 14.83 -1.85 -17.79
C GLY A 121 15.15 -2.05 -16.31
N TYR A 122 14.13 -2.14 -15.46
CA TYR A 122 14.25 -2.16 -14.00
C TYR A 122 14.86 -3.45 -13.42
N GLN A 123 14.88 -4.54 -14.17
CA GLN A 123 15.18 -5.89 -13.67
C GLN A 123 16.58 -5.99 -13.06
N LYS A 124 17.56 -5.31 -13.66
CA LYS A 124 18.93 -5.29 -13.14
C LYS A 124 19.02 -4.70 -11.74
N GLU A 125 18.31 -3.59 -11.50
CA GLU A 125 18.28 -2.92 -10.19
C GLU A 125 17.54 -3.76 -9.15
N LEU A 126 16.42 -4.40 -9.54
CA LEU A 126 15.71 -5.29 -8.63
C LEU A 126 16.53 -6.52 -8.26
N LEU A 127 17.23 -7.14 -9.21
CA LEU A 127 18.08 -8.32 -8.95
C LEU A 127 19.34 -7.99 -8.15
N ALA A 128 19.80 -6.74 -8.15
CA ALA A 128 20.87 -6.29 -7.27
C ALA A 128 20.39 -6.16 -5.80
N GLN A 129 19.09 -5.95 -5.59
CA GLN A 129 18.51 -5.78 -4.26
C GLN A 129 17.87 -7.04 -3.69
N VAL A 130 17.21 -7.84 -4.54
CA VAL A 130 16.45 -9.02 -4.17
C VAL A 130 17.05 -10.23 -4.88
N PRO A 131 17.41 -11.30 -4.14
CA PRO A 131 17.90 -12.54 -4.76
C PRO A 131 16.91 -13.06 -5.81
N LYS A 132 17.44 -13.61 -6.91
CA LYS A 132 16.65 -14.01 -8.07
C LYS A 132 15.54 -15.01 -7.71
N GLU A 133 15.85 -15.92 -6.80
CA GLU A 133 14.96 -16.94 -6.25
C GLU A 133 13.80 -16.38 -5.43
N ASN A 134 13.93 -15.17 -4.88
CA ASN A 134 12.90 -14.51 -4.08
C ASN A 134 12.08 -13.50 -4.89
N LEU A 135 12.56 -13.11 -6.08
CA LEU A 135 11.86 -12.19 -6.96
C LEU A 135 10.88 -12.96 -7.88
N PRO A 136 9.60 -12.53 -8.01
CA PRO A 136 8.66 -13.16 -8.93
C PRO A 136 9.13 -13.19 -10.39
N LYS A 137 8.78 -14.26 -11.12
CA LYS A 137 9.07 -14.39 -12.56
C LYS A 137 8.61 -13.18 -13.39
N ILE A 138 7.48 -12.59 -13.04
CA ILE A 138 6.92 -11.41 -13.73
C ILE A 138 7.83 -10.16 -13.63
N PHE A 139 8.74 -10.11 -12.64
CA PHE A 139 9.69 -9.03 -12.44
C PHE A 139 11.13 -9.42 -12.81
N GLY A 140 11.33 -10.58 -13.45
CA GLY A 140 12.64 -11.05 -13.91
C GLY A 140 13.38 -12.01 -12.96
N GLY A 141 12.74 -12.46 -11.89
CA GLY A 141 13.28 -13.49 -11.00
C GLY A 141 12.89 -14.92 -11.38
N SER A 142 12.89 -15.82 -10.41
CA SER A 142 12.50 -17.23 -10.57
C SER A 142 11.47 -17.72 -9.55
N CYS A 143 11.01 -16.88 -8.62
CA CYS A 143 9.99 -17.23 -7.65
C CYS A 143 8.65 -17.56 -8.34
N ASP A 144 8.04 -18.66 -7.89
CA ASP A 144 6.76 -19.16 -8.38
C ASP A 144 5.96 -19.78 -7.22
N CYS A 145 5.02 -18.99 -6.67
CA CYS A 145 4.21 -19.41 -5.53
C CYS A 145 3.01 -20.25 -5.98
N LYS A 146 2.61 -21.22 -5.16
CA LYS A 146 1.36 -21.96 -5.38
C LYS A 146 0.16 -21.00 -5.36
N GLY A 147 -0.62 -20.96 -6.44
CA GLY A 147 -1.73 -20.01 -6.61
C GLY A 147 -1.33 -18.62 -7.12
N GLY A 148 -0.05 -18.41 -7.45
CA GLY A 148 0.50 -17.17 -7.99
C GLY A 148 1.01 -16.21 -6.91
N CYS A 149 2.10 -15.50 -7.22
CA CYS A 149 2.75 -14.60 -6.28
C CYS A 149 1.87 -13.42 -5.82
N ALA A 150 0.84 -13.04 -6.58
CA ALA A 150 -0.01 -11.88 -6.27
C ALA A 150 -0.92 -12.07 -5.05
N LEU A 151 -1.29 -13.31 -4.73
CA LEU A 151 -2.17 -13.67 -3.62
C LEU A 151 -1.44 -14.50 -2.55
N SER A 152 -0.12 -14.63 -2.69
CA SER A 152 0.73 -15.40 -1.81
C SER A 152 1.34 -14.49 -0.73
N ASP A 153 1.42 -14.99 0.50
CA ASP A 153 2.12 -14.35 1.64
C ASP A 153 3.28 -15.25 2.11
N GLU A 154 4.05 -15.80 1.16
CA GLU A 154 5.19 -16.68 1.45
C GLU A 154 6.43 -15.90 1.90
N GLY A 155 7.11 -16.41 2.94
CA GLY A 155 8.32 -15.80 3.45
C GLY A 155 8.84 -16.49 4.71
N PRO A 156 9.86 -15.93 5.39
CA PRO A 156 10.39 -16.51 6.63
C PRO A 156 9.33 -16.69 7.73
N TRP A 157 8.25 -15.92 7.70
CA TRP A 157 7.15 -16.04 8.67
C TRP A 157 6.22 -17.24 8.42
N THR A 158 6.30 -17.93 7.28
CA THR A 158 5.59 -19.20 7.01
C THR A 158 6.46 -20.43 7.28
N ASP A 159 7.79 -20.26 7.40
CA ASP A 159 8.75 -21.32 7.65
C ASP A 159 8.80 -21.70 9.14
N PRO A 160 8.53 -22.97 9.53
CA PRO A 160 8.57 -23.42 10.93
C PRO A 160 9.91 -23.17 11.64
N ALA A 161 11.03 -23.04 10.91
CA ALA A 161 12.33 -22.74 11.49
C ALA A 161 12.41 -21.32 12.07
N TRP A 162 11.63 -20.37 11.53
CA TRP A 162 11.73 -18.94 11.87
C TRP A 162 10.42 -18.35 12.38
N ALA A 163 9.28 -18.96 12.01
CA ALA A 163 7.95 -18.54 12.41
C ALA A 163 7.74 -18.73 13.91
N LYS A 164 7.11 -17.73 14.52
CA LYS A 164 6.55 -17.81 15.87
C LYS A 164 5.15 -17.23 15.84
N PRO A 165 4.23 -17.70 16.71
CA PRO A 165 2.91 -17.10 16.80
C PRO A 165 3.06 -15.61 17.14
N PRO A 166 2.29 -14.74 16.47
CA PRO A 166 2.34 -13.33 16.78
C PRO A 166 1.76 -13.06 18.18
N LYS A 167 2.16 -11.92 18.76
CA LYS A 167 1.72 -11.50 20.10
C LYS A 167 0.21 -11.34 20.18
N TRP A 168 -0.40 -10.76 19.14
CA TRP A 168 -1.85 -10.55 19.09
C TRP A 168 -2.65 -11.85 19.09
N ALA A 169 -2.17 -12.90 18.40
CA ALA A 169 -2.83 -14.22 18.42
C ALA A 169 -2.65 -14.97 19.76
N SER A 170 -1.60 -14.64 20.51
CA SER A 170 -1.36 -15.22 21.84
C SER A 170 -2.21 -14.54 22.92
N ALA A 171 -2.53 -13.25 22.75
CA ALA A 171 -3.43 -12.50 23.63
C ALA A 171 -4.89 -12.98 23.50
N GLU A 172 -5.35 -13.33 22.29
CA GLU A 172 -6.68 -13.92 22.08
C GLU A 172 -6.87 -15.24 22.85
N LYS A 173 -5.83 -16.08 22.94
CA LYS A 173 -5.89 -17.34 23.71
C LYS A 173 -5.98 -17.11 25.22
N ALA A 174 -5.51 -15.97 25.72
CA ALA A 174 -5.54 -15.63 27.15
C ALA A 174 -6.90 -15.04 27.58
N ASN A 175 -7.62 -14.38 26.67
CA ASN A 175 -8.87 -13.67 26.97
C ASN A 175 -10.15 -14.39 26.54
N GLY A 176 -10.08 -15.51 25.80
CA GLY A 176 -11.25 -16.36 25.50
C GLY A 176 -12.29 -15.76 24.54
N GLU A 177 -12.18 -14.49 24.16
CA GLU A 177 -12.97 -13.83 23.12
C GLU A 177 -12.19 -13.77 21.80
N GLN A 178 -12.83 -14.16 20.70
CA GLN A 178 -12.34 -13.87 19.36
C GLN A 178 -12.33 -12.34 19.20
N ALA A 179 -11.20 -11.74 18.87
CA ALA A 179 -11.12 -10.30 18.63
C ALA A 179 -11.81 -9.97 17.30
N VAL A 180 -13.13 -9.82 17.35
CA VAL A 180 -13.88 -9.22 16.24
C VAL A 180 -13.47 -7.75 16.20
N ILE A 181 -12.70 -7.37 15.18
CA ILE A 181 -12.34 -5.98 14.91
C ILE A 181 -13.64 -5.22 14.66
N ASN A 182 -14.10 -4.48 15.66
CA ASN A 182 -15.34 -3.74 15.57
C ASN A 182 -15.08 -2.45 14.78
N THR A 183 -15.34 -2.48 13.47
CA THR A 183 -15.16 -1.35 12.55
C THR A 183 -16.11 -0.18 12.80
N GLU A 184 -16.99 -0.27 13.79
CA GLU A 184 -17.91 0.81 14.18
C GLU A 184 -17.27 1.81 15.16
N ASN A 185 -16.18 1.44 15.83
CA ASN A 185 -15.48 2.33 16.76
C ASN A 185 -14.51 3.24 16.02
N VAL A 186 -14.98 4.43 15.64
CA VAL A 186 -14.15 5.52 15.16
C VAL A 186 -13.45 6.15 16.37
N ASN A 187 -12.12 6.02 16.46
CA ASN A 187 -11.35 6.82 17.41
C ASN A 187 -11.60 8.32 17.10
N PRO A 188 -11.84 9.18 18.10
CA PRO A 188 -11.97 10.62 17.84
C PRO A 188 -10.70 11.11 17.12
N GLY A 189 -10.90 11.65 15.92
CA GLY A 189 -9.81 12.03 15.03
C GLY A 189 -8.89 13.06 15.71
N THR A 190 -7.62 12.70 15.86
CA THR A 190 -6.54 13.60 16.32
C THR A 190 -5.96 14.46 15.19
N VAL A 191 -6.61 14.46 14.01
CA VAL A 191 -6.25 15.34 12.90
C VAL A 191 -6.98 16.67 13.09
N PRO A 192 -6.28 17.80 13.25
CA PRO A 192 -6.94 19.10 13.31
C PRO A 192 -7.68 19.36 12.00
N THR A 193 -9.00 19.39 12.04
CA THR A 193 -9.86 19.79 10.93
C THR A 193 -9.77 21.30 10.80
N GLU A 194 -8.90 21.81 9.93
CA GLU A 194 -9.10 23.15 9.38
C GLU A 194 -10.33 23.12 8.49
N THR A 195 -11.34 23.89 8.91
CA THR A 195 -12.64 24.05 8.27
C THR A 195 -12.50 24.58 6.85
N THR A 196 -12.82 23.77 5.84
CA THR A 196 -13.26 24.27 4.54
C THR A 196 -14.68 23.80 4.30
N ALA A 197 -15.58 24.77 4.16
CA ALA A 197 -17.01 24.59 3.94
C ALA A 197 -17.30 23.68 2.72
N PRO A 198 -18.38 22.88 2.77
CA PRO A 198 -18.78 22.03 1.65
C PRO A 198 -19.23 22.88 0.45
N ALA A 199 -18.77 22.50 -0.74
CA ALA A 199 -19.24 23.06 -2.00
C ALA A 199 -20.74 22.73 -2.20
N PRO A 200 -21.54 23.64 -2.77
CA PRO A 200 -22.98 23.43 -2.93
C PRO A 200 -23.28 22.37 -4.00
N VAL A 201 -24.30 21.55 -3.72
CA VAL A 201 -24.86 20.52 -4.59
C VAL A 201 -25.69 21.18 -5.71
N PRO A 202 -25.60 20.76 -6.98
CA PRO A 202 -26.51 21.24 -8.02
C PRO A 202 -27.92 20.65 -7.81
N SER A 203 -28.93 21.50 -7.77
CA SER A 203 -30.35 21.12 -7.69
C SER A 203 -30.88 20.59 -9.03
N GLU A 204 -31.63 19.49 -8.98
CA GLU A 204 -32.44 19.00 -10.10
C GLU A 204 -33.62 19.97 -10.34
N GLU A 205 -33.57 20.73 -11.43
CA GLU A 205 -34.76 21.39 -12.01
C GLU A 205 -35.16 20.64 -13.28
N GLY A 206 -36.44 20.22 -13.31
CA GLY A 206 -37.02 19.41 -14.36
C GLY A 206 -37.10 20.14 -15.70
N VAL A 207 -36.77 19.42 -16.77
CA VAL A 207 -37.06 19.83 -18.15
C VAL A 207 -38.25 19.02 -18.65
N GLN A 208 -39.40 19.68 -18.75
CA GLN A 208 -40.58 19.20 -19.47
C GLN A 208 -40.28 19.09 -20.97
N ALA A 209 -40.63 17.96 -21.56
CA ALA A 209 -40.59 17.74 -23.01
C ALA A 209 -41.71 18.51 -23.73
N PRO A 210 -41.45 19.19 -24.86
CA PRO A 210 -42.52 19.73 -25.68
C PRO A 210 -43.19 18.63 -26.52
N VAL A 211 -44.51 18.61 -26.46
CA VAL A 211 -45.43 17.76 -27.22
C VAL A 211 -45.54 18.29 -28.66
N ALA A 212 -45.56 17.37 -29.62
CA ALA A 212 -45.79 17.63 -31.04
C ALA A 212 -47.23 18.07 -31.33
N GLN A 213 -47.37 19.09 -32.19
CA GLN A 213 -48.47 19.29 -33.15
C GLN A 213 -47.92 19.88 -34.43
#